data_AF-A0A653A170-F1
#
_entry.id   AF-A0A653A170-F1
#
_cell.length_a   1.000
_cell.length_b   1.000
_cell.length_c   1.000
_cell.angle_alpha   90.00
_cell.angle_beta   90.00
_cell.angle_gamma   90.00
#
_symmetry.space_group_name_H-M   'P 1'
#
loop_
_entity.id
_entity.type
_entity.pdbx_description
1 polymer ?
#
loop_
_entity_poly.entity_id
_entity_poly.type
_entity_poly.pdbx_seq_one_letter_code
_entity_poly.pdbx_strand_id
1 'polypeptide(L)' 'MANLVLKGKIVEKFGSQVAFSRKLKVHDSLVSKVVRGWRGLSEKEQSRWAGLLGTDAKEIFGE' A
#
# COMPACT_ATOMS: atom_id res chain seq x y z
N MET A 1 3.11 -0.44 -14.00
CA MET A 1 3.90 -1.61 -13.52
C MET A 1 3.47 -1.90 -12.10
N ALA A 2 3.43 -3.17 -11.67
CA ALA A 2 2.99 -3.51 -10.32
C ALA A 2 4.02 -3.10 -9.25
N ASN A 3 3.57 -2.51 -8.15
CA ASN A 3 4.41 -2.20 -6.99
C ASN A 3 4.56 -3.47 -6.11
N LEU A 4 5.59 -4.26 -6.42
CA LEU A 4 5.89 -5.51 -5.72
C LEU A 4 6.37 -5.28 -4.29
N VAL A 5 7.04 -4.15 -4.01
CA VAL A 5 7.51 -3.80 -2.66
C VAL A 5 6.32 -3.55 -1.74
N LEU A 6 5.35 -2.74 -2.19
CA LEU A 6 4.11 -2.51 -1.46
C LEU A 6 3.37 -3.83 -1.19
N LYS A 7 3.26 -4.69 -2.20
CA LYS A 7 2.61 -6.01 -2.04
C LYS A 7 3.32 -6.85 -0.98
N GLY A 8 4.66 -6.90 -1.01
CA GLY A 8 5.48 -7.62 -0.03
C GLY A 8 5.23 -7.13 1.39
N LYS A 9 5.34 -5.81 1.62
CA LYS A 9 5.10 -5.20 2.94
C LYS A 9 3.68 -5.43 3.46
N ILE A 10 2.68 -5.40 2.59
CA ILE A 10 1.29 -5.74 2.96
C ILE A 10 1.19 -7.18 3.44
N VAL A 11 1.79 -8.14 2.73
CA VAL A 11 1.76 -9.55 3.13
C VAL A 11 2.54 -9.78 4.42
N GLU A 12 3.73 -9.18 4.55
CA GLU A 12 4.57 -9.29 5.75
C GLU A 12 3.86 -8.81 7.01
N LYS A 13 3.15 -7.67 6.95
CA LYS A 13 2.54 -7.06 8.15
C LYS A 13 1.08 -7.44 8.38
N PHE A 14 0.28 -7.60 7.32
CA PHE A 14 -1.17 -7.79 7.40
C PHE A 14 -1.62 -9.14 6.84
N GLY A 15 -0.74 -9.93 6.23
CA GLY A 15 -1.04 -11.23 5.61
C GLY A 15 -1.77 -11.16 4.27
N SER A 16 -2.61 -10.14 4.03
CA SER A 16 -3.35 -9.98 2.78
C SER A 16 -3.73 -8.54 2.45
N GLN A 17 -4.01 -8.26 1.18
CA GLN A 17 -4.55 -6.96 0.74
C GLN A 17 -5.92 -6.65 1.35
N VAL A 18 -6.75 -7.68 1.60
CA VAL A 18 -8.07 -7.53 2.23
C VAL A 18 -7.93 -7.11 3.70
N ALA A 19 -6.99 -7.68 4.44
CA ALA A 19 -6.73 -7.28 5.82
C ALA A 19 -6.21 -5.83 5.89
N PHE A 20 -5.32 -5.46 4.96
CA PHE A 20 -4.80 -4.10 4.88
C PHE A 20 -5.88 -3.08 4.50
N SER A 21 -6.76 -3.39 3.53
CA SER A 21 -7.85 -2.50 3.15
C SER A 21 -8.82 -2.25 4.31
N ARG A 22 -9.14 -3.29 5.09
CA ARG A 22 -9.92 -3.17 6.34
C ARG A 22 -9.25 -2.26 7.36
N LYS A 23 -7.93 -2.40 7.57
CA LYS A 23 -7.18 -1.51 8.48
C LYS A 23 -7.20 -0.06 8.01
N LEU A 24 -7.09 0.16 6.70
CA LEU A 24 -7.18 1.48 6.07
C LEU A 24 -8.60 2.08 6.05
N LYS A 25 -9.62 1.25 6.28
CA LYS A 25 -11.04 1.57 6.07
C LYS A 25 -11.32 2.02 4.63
N VAL A 26 -10.79 1.29 3.66
CA VAL A 26 -11.00 1.51 2.22
C VAL A 26 -11.45 0.23 1.54
N HIS A 27 -11.98 0.34 0.32
CA HIS A 27 -12.32 -0.84 -0.49
C HIS A 27 -11.03 -1.56 -0.94
N ASP A 28 -11.06 -2.90 -0.94
CA ASP A 28 -9.94 -3.74 -1.42
C ASP A 28 -9.54 -3.41 -2.88
N SER A 29 -10.51 -3.07 -3.73
CA SER A 29 -10.30 -2.63 -5.11
C SER A 29 -9.37 -1.42 -5.21
N LEU A 30 -9.37 -0.52 -4.21
CA LEU A 30 -8.43 0.60 -4.14
C LEU A 30 -7.00 0.13 -3.96
N VAL A 31 -6.79 -0.78 -3.00
CA VAL A 31 -5.48 -1.39 -2.71
C VAL A 31 -4.97 -2.14 -3.93
N SER A 32 -5.83 -2.94 -4.57
CA SER A 32 -5.51 -3.68 -5.79
C SER A 32 -5.06 -2.76 -6.93
N LYS A 33 -5.78 -1.65 -7.17
CA LYS A 33 -5.42 -0.65 -8.19
C LYS A 33 -4.05 -0.02 -7.92
N VAL A 34 -3.76 0.32 -6.66
CA VAL A 34 -2.46 0.91 -6.27
C VAL A 34 -1.33 -0.12 -6.42
N VAL A 35 -1.52 -1.35 -5.92
CA VAL A 35 -0.52 -2.42 -6.05
C VAL A 35 -0.25 -2.76 -7.51
N ARG A 36 -1.25 -2.69 -8.40
CA ARG A 36 -1.06 -2.92 -9.85
C ARG A 36 -0.46 -1.71 -10.58
N GLY A 37 -0.31 -0.57 -9.90
CA GLY A 37 0.14 0.69 -10.50
C GLY A 37 -0.89 1.33 -11.42
N TRP A 38 -2.18 0.97 -11.29
CA TRP A 38 -3.29 1.58 -12.04
C TRP A 38 -3.81 2.86 -11.38
N ARG A 39 -3.42 3.10 -10.11
CA ARG A 39 -3.72 4.31 -9.37
C ARG A 39 -2.48 4.75 -8.59
N GLY A 40 -2.08 6.01 -8.80
CA GLY A 40 -1.12 6.69 -7.93
C GLY A 40 -1.77 7.13 -6.63
N LEU A 41 -0.96 7.27 -5.58
CA LEU A 41 -1.37 7.85 -4.30
C LEU A 41 -0.74 9.24 -4.17
N SER A 42 -1.48 10.17 -3.56
CA SER A 42 -0.90 11.44 -3.09
C SER A 42 0.18 11.18 -2.03
N GLU A 43 1.14 12.09 -1.85
CA GLU A 43 2.18 11.98 -0.81
C GLU A 43 1.60 11.73 0.59
N LYS A 44 0.47 12.37 0.90
CA LYS A 44 -0.27 12.16 2.16
C LYS A 44 -0.82 10.74 2.28
N GLU A 45 -1.36 10.18 1.21
CA GLU A 45 -1.81 8.78 1.19
C GLU A 45 -0.62 7.82 1.28
N GLN A 46 0.46 8.08 0.56
CA GLN A 46 1.69 7.28 0.61
C GLN A 46 2.24 7.23 2.04
N SER A 47 2.38 8.40 2.69
CA SER A 47 2.82 8.52 4.08
C SER A 47 1.91 7.78 5.05
N ARG A 48 0.59 7.87 4.86
CA ARG A 48 -0.39 7.14 5.68
C ARG A 48 -0.24 5.63 5.52
N TRP A 49 -0.05 5.14 4.30
CA TRP A 49 0.11 3.71 4.02
C TRP A 49 1.44 3.20 4.57
N ALA A 50 2.53 3.94 4.34
CA ALA A 50 3.86 3.66 4.86
C ALA A 50 3.88 3.62 6.40
N GLY A 51 3.23 4.58 7.07
CA GLY A 51 3.08 4.58 8.53
C GLY A 51 2.32 3.36 9.06
N LEU A 52 1.25 2.94 8.38
CA LEU A 52 0.57 1.69 8.74
C LEU A 52 1.44 0.46 8.49
N LEU A 53 2.28 0.47 7.46
CA LEU A 53 3.23 -0.58 7.13
C LEU A 53 4.50 -0.53 8.02
N GLY A 54 4.74 0.56 8.73
CA GLY A 54 5.89 0.73 9.62
C GLY A 54 7.22 0.80 8.87
N THR A 55 7.20 1.42 7.69
CA THR A 55 8.36 1.58 6.79
C THR A 55 8.27 2.97 6.17
N ASP A 56 9.33 3.45 5.53
CA ASP A 56 9.32 4.77 4.91
C ASP A 56 8.57 4.76 3.56
N ALA A 57 7.93 5.88 3.20
CA ALA A 57 7.22 5.99 1.93
C ALA A 57 8.15 5.84 0.73
N LYS A 58 9.39 6.34 0.82
CA LYS A 58 10.39 6.24 -0.25
C LYS A 58 10.81 4.81 -0.53
N GLU A 59 10.87 3.97 0.50
CA GLU A 59 11.18 2.54 0.34
C GLU A 59 10.10 1.80 -0.46
N ILE A 60 8.83 2.23 -0.35
CA ILE A 60 7.72 1.58 -1.03
C ILE A 60 7.43 2.18 -2.40
N PHE A 61 7.45 3.51 -2.50
CA PHE A 61 6.93 4.24 -3.65
C PHE A 61 8.03 4.82 -4.55
N GLY A 62 9.27 4.93 -4.06
CA GLY A 62 10.41 5.47 -4.80
C GLY A 62 10.20 6.93 -5.19
N GLU A 63 10.61 7.85 -4.33
CA GLU A 63 10.90 9.24 -4.74
C GLU A 63 12.38 9.40 -5.03
#